data_AF-A0A2N2M568-F1
#
_entry.id   AF-A0A2N2M568-F1
#
_cell.length_a   1.000
_cell.length_b   1.000
_cell.length_c   1.000
_cell.angle_alpha   90.00
_cell.angle_beta   90.00
_cell.angle_gamma   90.00
#
_symmetry.space_group_name_H-M   'P 1'
#
loop_
_entity.id
_entity.type
_entity.pdbx_description
1 polymer ?
#
loop_
_entity_poly.entity_id
_entity_poly.type
_entity_poly.pdbx_seq_one_letter_code
_entity_poly.pdbx_strand_id
1 'polypeptide(L)'
;MRTIIKLLRFLKPFIWEICLSVVLGIATISSGIGLLGTSAFLIASAALHPSIADLQVSIVGVRFFGISRAGFRYLERLVSHSVNLRV
;
A
#
# COMPACT_ATOMS: atom_id res chain seq x y z
N MET A 1 -19.62 -7.02 26.04
CA MET A 1 -18.57 -7.93 25.52
C MET A 1 -19.11 -9.11 24.70
N ARG A 2 -20.15 -9.85 25.15
CA ARG A 2 -20.71 -11.01 24.40
C ARG A 2 -21.18 -10.67 22.97
N THR A 3 -21.63 -9.45 22.73
CA THR A 3 -22.11 -8.97 21.42
C THR A 3 -20.99 -8.84 20.38
N ILE A 4 -19.83 -8.32 20.79
CA ILE A 4 -18.64 -8.18 19.93
C ILE A 4 -18.15 -9.55 19.46
N ILE A 5 -18.14 -10.53 20.36
CA ILE A 5 -17.73 -11.91 20.04
C ILE A 5 -18.72 -12.57 19.09
N LYS A 6 -20.03 -12.30 19.21
CA LYS A 6 -21.05 -12.79 18.28
C LYS A 6 -20.89 -12.17 16.88
N LEU A 7 -20.61 -10.87 16.78
CA LEU A 7 -20.33 -10.18 15.52
C LEU A 7 -19.06 -10.72 14.84
N LEU A 8 -17.96 -10.86 15.60
CA LEU A 8 -16.72 -11.46 15.09
C LEU A 8 -16.92 -12.89 14.57
N ARG A 9 -17.85 -13.65 15.17
CA ARG A 9 -18.17 -15.01 14.71
C ARG A 9 -18.92 -15.01 13.38
N PHE A 10 -19.67 -13.95 13.06
CA PHE A 10 -20.34 -13.77 11.77
C PHE A 10 -19.36 -13.51 10.63
N LEU A 11 -18.22 -12.88 10.94
CA LEU A 11 -17.15 -12.59 9.97
C LEU A 11 -16.23 -13.80 9.71
N LYS A 12 -16.37 -14.91 10.46
CA LYS A 12 -15.55 -16.13 10.29
C LYS A 12 -15.37 -16.60 8.84
N PRO A 13 -16.43 -16.72 8.02
CA PRO A 13 -16.29 -17.15 6.63
C PRO A 13 -15.45 -16.19 5.75
N PHE A 14 -15.33 -14.91 6.14
CA PHE A 14 -14.63 -13.88 5.38
C PHE A 14 -13.25 -13.51 5.95
N ILE A 15 -12.75 -14.23 6.97
CA ILE A 15 -11.48 -13.92 7.65
C ILE A 15 -10.32 -13.82 6.65
N TRP A 16 -10.29 -14.67 5.63
CA TRP A 16 -9.21 -14.65 4.64
C TRP A 16 -9.20 -13.35 3.82
N GLU A 17 -10.37 -12.90 3.35
CA GLU A 17 -10.50 -11.66 2.58
C GLU A 17 -10.22 -10.44 3.46
N ILE A 18 -10.63 -10.47 4.73
CA ILE A 18 -10.31 -9.41 5.70
C ILE A 18 -8.79 -9.33 5.95
N CYS A 19 -8.14 -10.47 6.20
CA CYS A 19 -6.69 -10.52 6.36
C CYS A 19 -5.97 -10.03 5.10
N LEU A 20 -6.44 -10.43 3.91
CA LEU A 20 -5.89 -9.98 2.64
C LEU A 20 -6.03 -8.46 2.47
N SER A 21 -7.20 -7.90 2.77
CA SER A 21 -7.43 -6.45 2.73
C SER A 21 -6.48 -5.70 3.67
N VAL A 22 -6.29 -6.19 4.90
CA VAL A 22 -5.34 -5.60 5.86
C VAL A 22 -3.91 -5.64 5.33
N VAL A 23 -3.46 -6.78 4.78
CA VAL A 23 -2.12 -6.92 4.21
C VAL A 23 -1.92 -5.95 3.03
N LEU A 24 -2.92 -5.80 2.15
CA LEU A 24 -2.88 -4.85 1.03
C LEU A 24 -2.88 -3.40 1.53
N GLY A 25 -3.59 -3.09 2.61
CA GLY A 25 -3.56 -1.80 3.28
C GLY A 25 -2.17 -1.47 3.82
N ILE A 26 -1.53 -2.43 4.52
CA ILE A 26 -0.15 -2.30 5.01
C ILE A 26 0.82 -2.08 3.84
N ALA A 27 0.70 -2.87 2.76
CA ALA A 27 1.53 -2.75 1.56
C ALA A 27 1.36 -1.38 0.87
N THR A 28 0.15 -0.82 0.89
CA THR A 28 -0.13 0.52 0.36
C THR A 28 0.60 1.59 1.17
N ILE A 29 0.57 1.48 2.51
CA ILE A 29 1.23 2.43 3.41
C ILE A 29 2.75 2.32 3.28
N SER A 30 3.31 1.10 3.28
CA SER A 30 4.75 0.88 3.12
C SER A 30 5.26 1.41 1.78
N SER A 31 4.52 1.21 0.69
CA SER A 31 4.82 1.79 -0.62
C SER A 31 4.77 3.32 -0.58
N GLY A 32 3.85 3.91 0.18
CA GLY A 32 3.79 5.36 0.39
C GLY A 32 5.01 5.91 1.15
N ILE A 33 5.48 5.21 2.18
CA ILE A 33 6.70 5.57 2.91
C ILE A 33 7.92 5.49 1.98
N GLY A 34 8.02 4.41 1.19
CA GLY A 34 9.08 4.26 0.18
C GLY A 34 9.07 5.36 -0.88
N LEU A 35 7.88 5.73 -1.37
CA LEU A 35 7.70 6.84 -2.31
C LEU A 35 8.20 8.17 -1.73
N LEU A 36 7.79 8.50 -0.50
CA LEU A 36 8.21 9.73 0.15
C LEU A 36 9.72 9.75 0.42
N GLY A 37 10.28 8.64 0.91
CA GLY A 37 11.72 8.51 1.19
C GLY A 37 12.58 8.64 -0.08
N THR A 38 12.24 7.89 -1.13
CA THR A 38 12.95 7.96 -2.42
C THR A 38 12.81 9.32 -3.09
N SER A 39 11.65 9.96 -3.00
CA SER A 39 11.43 11.31 -3.53
C SER A 39 12.27 12.35 -2.80
N ALA A 40 12.30 12.30 -1.46
CA ALA A 40 13.11 13.20 -0.65
C ALA A 40 14.61 13.04 -0.98
N PHE A 41 15.10 11.81 -1.08
CA PHE A 41 16.48 11.51 -1.47
C PHE A 41 16.80 12.04 -2.87
N LEU A 42 15.91 11.82 -3.84
CA LEU A 42 16.06 12.31 -5.21
C LEU A 42 16.15 13.83 -5.25
N ILE A 43 15.25 14.54 -4.56
CA ILE A 43 15.21 16.01 -4.53
C ILE A 43 16.49 16.55 -3.90
N ALA A 44 16.89 16.01 -2.75
CA ALA A 44 18.12 16.45 -2.06
C ALA A 44 19.38 16.19 -2.91
N SER A 45 19.45 15.03 -3.57
CA SER A 45 20.60 14.67 -4.42
C SER A 45 20.63 15.52 -5.70
N ALA A 46 19.48 15.80 -6.31
CA ALA A 46 19.39 16.61 -7.52
C ALA A 46 19.83 18.08 -7.29
N ALA A 47 19.67 18.61 -6.08
CA ALA A 47 20.13 19.95 -5.72
C ALA A 47 21.66 20.12 -5.80
N LEU A 48 22.42 19.03 -5.76
CA LEU A 48 23.87 19.03 -5.96
C LEU A 48 24.28 19.07 -7.44
N HIS A 49 23.31 19.08 -8.36
CA HIS A 49 23.52 19.01 -9.82
C HIS A 49 24.45 17.86 -10.28
N PRO A 50 24.29 16.61 -9.78
CA PRO A 50 25.03 15.47 -10.30
C PRO A 50 24.57 15.09 -11.72
N SER A 51 25.30 14.18 -12.36
CA SER A 51 24.84 13.59 -13.62
C SER A 51 23.53 12.83 -13.42
N ILE A 52 22.64 12.85 -14.41
CA ILE A 52 21.36 12.15 -14.38
C ILE A 52 21.56 10.63 -14.21
N ALA A 53 22.69 10.09 -14.69
CA ALA A 53 23.04 8.68 -14.54
C ALA A 53 23.04 8.24 -13.06
N ASP A 54 23.54 9.08 -12.16
CA ASP A 54 23.62 8.79 -10.72
C ASP A 54 22.25 8.81 -10.05
N LEU A 55 21.29 9.56 -10.62
CA LEU A 55 19.93 9.70 -10.11
C LEU A 55 18.96 8.64 -10.64
N GLN A 56 19.35 7.84 -11.64
CA GLN A 56 18.45 6.91 -12.34
C GLN A 56 17.78 5.92 -11.38
N VAL A 57 18.51 5.38 -10.42
CA VAL A 57 17.99 4.41 -9.44
C VAL A 57 16.88 5.05 -8.62
N SER A 58 17.08 6.28 -8.14
CA SER A 58 16.08 7.03 -7.38
C SER A 58 14.86 7.36 -8.22
N ILE A 59 15.03 7.76 -9.49
CA ILE A 59 13.93 8.07 -10.41
C ILE A 59 13.05 6.83 -10.63
N VAL A 60 13.67 5.69 -10.91
CA VAL A 60 12.95 4.42 -11.10
C VAL A 60 12.29 3.98 -9.79
N GLY A 61 12.97 4.17 -8.65
CA GLY A 61 12.42 3.90 -7.32
C GLY A 61 11.14 4.68 -7.04
N VAL A 62 11.13 6.00 -7.31
CA VAL A 62 9.94 6.85 -7.15
C VAL A 62 8.78 6.32 -8.01
N ARG A 63 9.05 5.95 -9.27
CA ARG A 63 8.03 5.40 -10.18
C ARG A 63 7.48 4.07 -9.68
N PHE A 64 8.37 3.16 -9.27
CA PHE A 64 8.01 1.86 -8.74
C PHE A 64 7.08 2.01 -7.53
N PHE A 65 7.49 2.78 -6.51
CA PHE A 65 6.67 2.98 -5.32
C PHE A 65 5.36 3.72 -5.60
N GLY A 66 5.35 4.65 -6.57
CA GLY A 66 4.15 5.34 -7.03
C GLY A 66 3.12 4.37 -7.62
N ILE A 67 3.55 3.49 -8.53
CA ILE A 67 2.70 2.49 -9.18
C ILE A 67 2.26 1.43 -8.17
N SER A 68 3.18 0.90 -7.35
CA SER A 68 2.87 -0.10 -6.32
C SER A 68 1.84 0.42 -5.32
N ARG A 69 1.98 1.66 -4.83
CA ARG A 69 1.00 2.28 -3.93
C ARG A 69 -0.39 2.33 -4.56
N ALA A 70 -0.50 2.74 -5.82
CA ALA A 70 -1.78 2.80 -6.52
C ALA A 70 -2.38 1.40 -6.73
N GLY A 71 -1.55 0.43 -7.14
CA GLY A 71 -1.95 -0.96 -7.34
C GLY A 71 -2.47 -1.62 -6.06
N PHE A 72 -1.72 -1.53 -4.96
CA PHE A 72 -2.15 -2.10 -3.67
C PHE A 72 -3.41 -1.44 -3.13
N ARG A 73 -3.55 -0.12 -3.26
CA ARG A 73 -4.78 0.62 -2.88
C ARG A 73 -6.00 0.13 -3.68
N TYR A 74 -5.82 -0.14 -4.97
CA TYR A 74 -6.91 -0.61 -5.81
C TYR A 74 -7.31 -2.05 -5.46
N LEU A 75 -6.34 -2.94 -5.25
CA LEU A 75 -6.59 -4.31 -4.82
C LEU A 75 -7.25 -4.37 -3.44
N GLU A 76 -6.81 -3.54 -2.48
CA GLU A 76 -7.42 -3.42 -1.16
C GLU A 76 -8.91 -3.06 -1.27
N ARG A 77 -9.23 -2.08 -2.13
CA ARG A 77 -10.62 -1.68 -2.40
C ARG A 77 -11.43 -2.81 -3.03
N LEU A 78 -10.89 -3.53 -4.01
CA LEU A 78 -11.58 -4.66 -4.65
C LEU A 78 -11.93 -5.77 -3.65
N VAL A 79 -10.96 -6.18 -2.82
CA VAL A 79 -11.17 -7.21 -1.80
C VAL A 79 -12.19 -6.75 -0.77
N SER A 80 -12.04 -5.52 -0.26
CA SER A 80 -12.97 -4.96 0.73
C SER A 80 -14.40 -4.84 0.17
N HIS A 81 -14.52 -4.50 -1.12
CA HIS A 81 -15.83 -4.43 -1.77
C HIS A 81 -16.46 -5.80 -1.95
N SER A 82 -15.67 -6.83 -2.28
CA SER A 82 -16.18 -8.21 -2.38
C SER A 82 -16.73 -8.70 -1.03
N VAL A 83 -16.04 -8.42 0.08
CA VAL A 83 -16.53 -8.73 1.42
C VAL A 83 -17.85 -8.00 1.69
N ASN A 84 -17.93 -6.71 1.39
CA ASN A 84 -19.14 -5.91 1.64
C ASN A 84 -20.35 -6.34 0.79
N LEU A 85 -20.12 -6.98 -0.36
CA LEU A 85 -21.19 -7.54 -1.21
C LEU A 85 -21.61 -8.96 -0.80
N ARG A 86 -20.80 -9.67 -0.01
CA ARG A 86 -21.04 -11.06 0.42
C ARG A 86 -21.58 -11.17 1.85
N VAL A 87 -21.34 -10.15 2.69
CA VAL A 87 -21.89 -10.00 4.05
C VAL A 87 -23.34 -9.55 3.99
#